data_AF-A0A0C3E5A6-F1
#
_entry.id   AF-A0A0C3E5A6-F1
#
_cell.length_a   1.000
_cell.length_b   1.000
_cell.length_c   1.000
_cell.angle_alpha   90.00
_cell.angle_beta   90.00
_cell.angle_gamma   90.00
#
_symmetry.space_group_name_H-M   'P 1'
#
loop_
_entity.id
_entity.type
_entity.pdbx_description
1 polymer ?
#
loop_
_entity_poly.entity_id
_entity_poly.type
_entity_poly.pdbx_seq_one_letter_code
_entity_poly.pdbx_strand_id
1 'polypeptide(L)'
;MIKQLIDEALVAHGFVSKRELDTTSFYVRESGSAIRFAVVHTLDGLPDPAELNNRINHLAPDEFLRNPSFKKNCDLICIYRLDVLAEFKDHEEEIFAIEEDPHFYKKYVLYYSIAEESALTNFTYRKLETLIADKKEFLSYKEKPLVATQYSFAAKTFIKLPFLELPSHQGNLVSLRLQAAEAVAEAGLNDMYSTIQTVTGKNADDIIKEMINNELANIQD
;
A
#
# COMPACT_ATOMS: atom_id res chain seq x y z
N MET A 1 -6.70 -17.70 -9.93
CA MET A 1 -7.51 -16.47 -9.81
C MET A 1 -6.65 -15.23 -9.53
N ILE A 2 -5.79 -15.22 -8.50
CA ILE A 2 -4.95 -14.03 -8.19
C ILE A 2 -4.11 -13.58 -9.41
N LYS A 3 -3.48 -14.50 -10.13
CA LYS A 3 -2.78 -14.22 -11.39
C LYS A 3 -3.65 -13.48 -12.42
N GLN A 4 -4.94 -13.80 -12.51
CA GLN A 4 -5.88 -13.12 -13.40
C GLN A 4 -6.18 -11.69 -12.93
N LEU A 5 -6.32 -11.45 -11.62
CA LEU A 5 -6.51 -10.08 -11.11
C LEU A 5 -5.30 -9.19 -11.44
N ILE A 6 -4.09 -9.73 -11.33
CA ILE A 6 -2.86 -8.99 -11.67
C ILE A 6 -2.74 -8.80 -13.19
N ASP A 7 -3.15 -9.77 -14.00
CA ASP A 7 -3.25 -9.64 -15.45
C ASP A 7 -4.20 -8.51 -15.85
N GLU A 8 -5.41 -8.48 -15.30
CA GLU A 8 -6.39 -7.40 -15.53
C GLU A 8 -5.81 -6.03 -15.15
N ALA A 9 -5.08 -5.96 -14.04
CA ALA A 9 -4.42 -4.74 -13.59
C ALA A 9 -3.33 -4.27 -14.56
N LEU A 10 -2.47 -5.18 -15.03
CA LEU A 10 -1.42 -4.90 -16.01
C LEU A 10 -2.01 -4.41 -17.33
N VAL A 11 -3.04 -5.09 -17.84
CA VAL A 11 -3.75 -4.70 -19.08
C VAL A 11 -4.38 -3.32 -18.93
N ALA A 12 -5.02 -3.02 -17.80
CA ALA A 12 -5.59 -1.70 -17.53
C ALA A 12 -4.53 -0.58 -17.55
N HIS A 13 -3.26 -0.91 -17.26
CA HIS A 13 -2.13 0.02 -17.28
C HIS A 13 -1.30 -0.05 -18.57
N GLY A 14 -1.84 -0.65 -19.63
CA GLY A 14 -1.25 -0.64 -20.98
C GLY A 14 -0.12 -1.64 -21.20
N PHE A 15 0.03 -2.63 -20.32
CA PHE A 15 0.90 -3.76 -20.58
C PHE A 15 0.20 -4.75 -21.52
N VAL A 16 0.96 -5.32 -22.44
CA VAL A 16 0.50 -6.34 -23.40
C VAL A 16 1.22 -7.65 -23.12
N SER A 17 0.46 -8.73 -22.94
CA SER A 17 0.99 -10.09 -22.77
C SER A 17 1.71 -10.54 -24.05
N LYS A 18 2.94 -11.05 -23.89
CA LYS A 18 3.79 -11.54 -24.99
C LYS A 18 3.99 -13.04 -24.95
N ARG A 19 4.04 -13.62 -23.75
CA ARG A 19 4.12 -15.06 -23.54
C ARG A 19 3.42 -15.43 -22.25
N GLU A 20 2.62 -16.48 -22.32
CA GLU A 20 1.98 -17.08 -21.15
C GLU A 20 2.37 -18.54 -21.05
N LEU A 21 2.76 -18.92 -19.86
CA LEU A 21 3.02 -20.28 -19.41
C LEU A 21 2.12 -20.53 -18.20
N ASP A 22 2.04 -21.79 -17.78
CA ASP A 22 1.19 -22.21 -16.65
C ASP A 22 1.45 -21.37 -15.39
N THR A 23 2.73 -21.20 -15.03
CA THR A 23 3.15 -20.47 -13.83
C THR A 23 3.61 -19.04 -14.09
N THR A 24 3.89 -18.67 -15.34
CA THR A 24 4.61 -17.43 -15.65
C THR A 24 4.04 -16.70 -16.86
N SER A 25 3.79 -15.40 -16.73
CA SER A 25 3.39 -14.55 -17.84
C SER A 25 4.36 -13.38 -18.02
N PHE A 26 4.67 -13.04 -19.27
CA PHE A 26 5.60 -11.99 -19.65
C PHE A 26 4.87 -10.88 -20.40
N TYR A 27 5.11 -9.65 -19.98
CA TYR A 27 4.41 -8.47 -20.48
C TYR A 27 5.39 -7.38 -20.91
N VAL A 28 4.95 -6.56 -21.84
CA VAL A 28 5.67 -5.35 -22.25
C VAL A 28 4.71 -4.16 -22.35
N ARG A 29 5.20 -2.99 -21.98
CA ARG A 29 4.54 -1.71 -22.21
C ARG A 29 5.52 -0.78 -22.90
N GLU A 30 5.14 -0.29 -24.06
CA GLU A 30 5.90 0.70 -24.82
C GLU A 30 5.20 2.06 -24.74
N SER A 31 5.97 3.11 -24.48
CA SER A 31 5.47 4.49 -24.44
C SER A 31 6.53 5.41 -25.02
N GLY A 32 6.35 5.76 -26.30
CA GLY A 32 7.37 6.50 -27.06
C GLY A 32 8.68 5.70 -27.15
N SER A 33 9.77 6.27 -26.66
CA SER A 33 11.08 5.58 -26.58
C SER A 33 11.27 4.76 -25.31
N ALA A 34 10.35 4.84 -24.34
CA ALA A 34 10.43 4.10 -23.09
C ALA A 34 9.79 2.71 -23.23
N ILE A 35 10.48 1.70 -22.72
CA ILE A 35 9.99 0.33 -22.63
C ILE A 35 10.05 -0.14 -21.18
N ARG A 36 8.93 -0.70 -20.70
CA ARG A 36 8.84 -1.38 -19.41
C ARG A 36 8.41 -2.81 -19.63
N PHE A 37 8.92 -3.69 -18.80
CA PHE A 37 8.55 -5.09 -18.79
C PHE A 37 7.88 -5.43 -17.46
N ALA A 38 7.03 -6.43 -17.48
CA ALA A 38 6.55 -7.05 -16.25
C ALA A 38 6.56 -8.56 -16.42
N VAL A 39 6.84 -9.27 -15.33
CA VAL A 39 6.76 -10.72 -15.27
C VAL A 39 5.89 -11.08 -14.08
N VAL A 40 4.86 -11.90 -14.29
CA VAL A 40 4.03 -12.44 -13.21
C VAL A 40 4.39 -13.91 -13.06
N HIS A 41 4.85 -14.32 -11.88
CA HIS A 41 5.28 -15.68 -11.61
C HIS A 41 4.60 -16.23 -10.34
N THR A 42 3.93 -17.38 -10.42
CA THR A 42 3.40 -18.07 -9.24
C THR A 42 4.49 -18.90 -8.57
N LEU A 43 4.65 -18.73 -7.26
CA LEU A 43 5.60 -19.44 -6.42
C LEU A 43 4.90 -20.56 -5.65
N ASP A 44 5.46 -21.77 -5.72
CA ASP A 44 5.06 -22.91 -4.86
C ASP A 44 5.82 -22.92 -3.51
N GLY A 45 6.84 -22.08 -3.39
CA GLY A 45 7.70 -21.90 -2.22
C GLY A 45 8.58 -20.67 -2.41
N LEU A 46 9.34 -20.27 -1.39
CA LEU A 46 10.24 -19.11 -1.46
C LEU A 46 11.67 -19.59 -1.76
N PRO A 47 12.11 -19.55 -3.03
CA PRO A 47 13.47 -19.95 -3.37
C PRO A 47 14.49 -18.86 -2.99
N ASP A 48 15.77 -19.22 -3.01
CA ASP A 48 16.85 -18.25 -2.99
C ASP A 48 16.74 -17.26 -4.18
N PRO A 49 17.11 -15.98 -4.01
CA PRO A 49 17.00 -14.98 -5.07
C PRO A 49 17.77 -15.32 -6.36
N ALA A 50 18.94 -15.97 -6.26
CA ALA A 50 19.70 -16.38 -7.44
C ALA A 50 19.01 -17.52 -8.19
N GLU A 51 18.37 -18.46 -7.47
CA GLU A 51 17.54 -19.49 -8.09
C GLU A 51 16.35 -18.88 -8.82
N LEU A 52 15.62 -17.95 -8.19
CA LEU A 52 14.50 -17.25 -8.81
C LEU A 52 14.94 -16.52 -10.09
N ASN A 53 16.05 -15.78 -10.01
CA ASN A 53 16.62 -15.08 -11.16
C ASN A 53 16.95 -16.03 -12.31
N ASN A 54 17.59 -17.15 -12.02
CA ASN A 54 17.94 -18.15 -13.04
C ASN A 54 16.68 -18.76 -13.68
N ARG A 55 15.67 -19.07 -12.87
CA ARG A 55 14.38 -19.61 -13.34
C ARG A 55 13.68 -18.63 -14.29
N ILE A 56 13.54 -17.37 -13.90
CA ILE A 56 12.89 -16.35 -14.74
C ILE A 56 13.68 -16.11 -16.04
N ASN A 57 15.01 -16.04 -15.98
CA ASN A 57 15.84 -15.89 -17.17
C ASN A 57 15.70 -17.08 -18.15
N HIS A 58 15.56 -18.30 -17.63
CA HIS A 58 15.37 -19.49 -18.47
C HIS A 58 13.99 -19.52 -19.15
N LEU A 59 12.96 -19.02 -18.47
CA LEU A 59 11.60 -18.96 -19.00
C LEU A 59 11.38 -17.77 -19.96
N ALA A 60 12.22 -16.74 -19.87
CA ALA A 60 12.08 -15.52 -20.65
C ALA A 60 12.18 -15.79 -22.16
N PRO A 61 11.32 -15.17 -23.00
CA PRO A 61 11.46 -15.22 -24.45
C PRO A 61 12.79 -14.62 -24.92
N ASP A 62 13.34 -15.14 -26.03
CA ASP A 62 14.57 -14.62 -26.65
C ASP A 62 14.52 -13.12 -26.95
N GLU A 63 13.36 -12.61 -27.36
CA GLU A 63 13.15 -11.18 -27.63
C GLU A 63 13.36 -10.31 -26.38
N PHE A 64 12.99 -10.80 -25.20
CA PHE A 64 13.20 -10.10 -23.93
C PHE A 64 14.67 -10.16 -23.55
N LEU A 65 15.31 -11.33 -23.67
CA LEU A 65 16.72 -11.52 -23.34
C LEU A 65 17.67 -10.69 -24.24
N ARG A 66 17.29 -10.47 -25.50
CA ARG A 66 18.03 -9.61 -26.43
C ARG A 66 17.85 -8.12 -26.13
N ASN A 67 16.82 -7.74 -25.38
CA ASN A 67 16.60 -6.35 -25.00
C ASN A 67 17.44 -6.00 -23.76
N PRO A 68 18.43 -5.08 -23.88
CA PRO A 68 19.31 -4.74 -22.76
C PRO A 68 18.58 -4.10 -21.57
N SER A 69 17.39 -3.54 -21.80
CA SER A 69 16.56 -2.93 -20.76
C SER A 69 15.77 -3.95 -19.96
N PHE A 70 15.57 -5.17 -20.44
CA PHE A 70 14.70 -6.16 -19.78
C PHE A 70 15.12 -6.39 -18.33
N LYS A 71 16.40 -6.69 -18.07
CA LYS A 71 16.85 -6.99 -16.70
C LYS A 71 16.87 -5.76 -15.77
N LYS A 72 16.77 -4.53 -16.30
CA LYS A 72 16.84 -3.28 -15.51
C LYS A 72 15.48 -2.62 -15.33
N ASN A 73 14.60 -2.73 -16.32
CA ASN A 73 13.32 -2.03 -16.42
C ASN A 73 12.15 -3.02 -16.40
N CYS A 74 12.26 -4.05 -15.57
CA CYS A 74 11.25 -5.07 -15.43
C CYS A 74 10.82 -5.22 -13.99
N ASP A 75 9.51 -5.20 -13.77
CA ASP A 75 8.89 -5.52 -12.49
C ASP A 75 8.59 -7.03 -12.46
N LEU A 76 9.26 -7.78 -11.60
CA LEU A 76 9.02 -9.20 -11.35
C LEU A 76 8.06 -9.33 -10.16
N ILE A 77 6.83 -9.75 -10.45
CA ILE A 77 5.74 -9.91 -9.50
C ILE A 77 5.60 -11.40 -9.20
N CYS A 78 6.06 -11.80 -8.03
CA CYS A 78 5.96 -13.15 -7.50
C CYS A 78 4.68 -13.30 -6.67
N ILE A 79 3.78 -14.19 -7.08
CA ILE A 79 2.54 -14.49 -6.39
C ILE A 79 2.79 -15.69 -5.47
N TYR A 80 2.66 -15.51 -4.17
CA TYR A 80 2.92 -16.56 -3.17
C TYR A 80 1.69 -16.82 -2.30
N ARG A 81 1.29 -18.08 -2.13
CA ARG A 81 0.13 -18.45 -1.32
C ARG A 81 0.58 -18.92 0.06
N LEU A 82 -0.04 -18.35 1.09
CA LEU A 82 0.03 -18.79 2.48
C LEU A 82 -1.23 -19.59 2.84
N ASP A 83 -1.15 -20.47 3.83
CA ASP A 83 -2.35 -21.14 4.33
C ASP A 83 -3.17 -20.15 5.17
N VAL A 84 -2.49 -19.42 6.07
CA VAL A 84 -3.08 -18.30 6.82
C VAL A 84 -2.19 -17.06 6.82
N LEU A 85 -2.79 -15.87 6.87
CA LEU A 85 -2.03 -14.61 6.85
C LEU A 85 -1.02 -14.45 7.99
N ALA A 86 -1.26 -15.10 9.13
CA ALA A 86 -0.36 -15.00 10.29
C ALA A 86 1.02 -15.63 10.03
N GLU A 87 1.11 -16.60 9.11
CA GLU A 87 2.36 -17.28 8.70
C GLU A 87 3.31 -16.35 7.95
N PHE A 88 2.86 -15.16 7.54
CA PHE A 88 3.74 -14.16 6.93
C PHE A 88 5.00 -13.91 7.78
N LYS A 89 4.86 -13.93 9.12
CA LYS A 89 5.99 -13.73 10.03
C LYS A 89 7.06 -14.81 9.92
N ASP A 90 6.67 -16.04 9.60
CA ASP A 90 7.59 -17.16 9.46
C ASP A 90 8.37 -17.11 8.14
N HIS A 91 7.83 -16.38 7.15
CA HIS A 91 8.37 -16.23 5.80
C HIS A 91 8.93 -14.84 5.50
N GLU A 92 8.90 -13.93 6.47
CA GLU A 92 9.22 -12.50 6.27
C GLU A 92 10.66 -12.31 5.77
N GLU A 93 11.63 -13.00 6.38
CA GLU A 93 13.05 -12.91 5.99
C GLU A 93 13.29 -13.44 4.57
N GLU A 94 12.65 -14.54 4.18
CA GLU A 94 12.76 -15.12 2.85
C GLU A 94 12.14 -14.21 1.78
N ILE A 95 10.98 -13.61 2.10
CA ILE A 95 10.32 -12.62 1.26
C ILE A 95 11.22 -11.40 1.06
N PHE A 96 11.80 -10.86 2.14
CA PHE A 96 12.70 -9.70 2.05
C PHE A 96 13.98 -10.02 1.30
N ALA A 97 14.56 -11.22 1.48
CA ALA A 97 15.72 -11.63 0.69
C ALA A 97 15.45 -11.59 -0.82
N ILE A 98 14.24 -11.98 -1.25
CA ILE A 98 13.82 -11.85 -2.65
C ILE A 98 13.63 -10.39 -3.05
N GLU A 99 12.86 -9.61 -2.28
CA GLU A 99 12.53 -8.21 -2.63
C GLU A 99 13.75 -7.28 -2.64
N GLU A 100 14.72 -7.53 -1.75
CA GLU A 100 15.92 -6.70 -1.58
C GLU A 100 17.09 -7.12 -2.49
N ASP A 101 17.01 -8.27 -3.17
CA ASP A 101 18.06 -8.70 -4.10
C ASP A 101 18.23 -7.71 -5.26
N PRO A 102 19.40 -7.06 -5.39
CA PRO A 102 19.63 -6.04 -6.41
C PRO A 102 19.90 -6.62 -7.81
N HIS A 103 20.07 -7.95 -7.93
CA HIS A 103 20.41 -8.59 -9.20
C HIS A 103 19.18 -8.84 -10.04
N PHE A 104 19.08 -8.14 -11.17
CA PHE A 104 18.04 -8.31 -12.18
C PHE A 104 16.61 -8.10 -11.66
N TYR A 105 15.84 -7.31 -12.42
CA TYR A 105 14.44 -7.00 -12.13
C TYR A 105 14.26 -6.20 -10.82
N LYS A 106 13.12 -5.53 -10.69
CA LYS A 106 12.62 -5.08 -9.40
C LYS A 106 11.62 -6.12 -8.92
N LYS A 107 11.88 -6.73 -7.77
CA LYS A 107 11.12 -7.91 -7.32
C LYS A 107 10.10 -7.53 -6.27
N TYR A 108 8.90 -8.08 -6.40
CA TYR A 108 7.79 -7.88 -5.46
C TYR A 108 7.16 -9.23 -5.19
N VAL A 109 7.05 -9.61 -3.93
CA VAL A 109 6.36 -10.83 -3.51
C VAL A 109 4.97 -10.45 -3.01
N LEU A 110 3.97 -10.63 -3.86
CA LEU A 110 2.56 -10.48 -3.50
C LEU A 110 2.06 -11.78 -2.86
N TYR A 111 1.98 -11.78 -1.54
CA TYR A 111 1.44 -12.89 -0.77
C TYR A 111 -0.05 -12.75 -0.48
N TYR A 112 -0.74 -13.88 -0.37
CA TYR A 112 -2.16 -13.95 0.00
C TYR A 112 -2.47 -15.26 0.71
N SER A 113 -3.50 -15.28 1.55
CA SER A 113 -3.98 -16.48 2.23
C SER A 113 -5.12 -17.19 1.49
N ILE A 114 -5.37 -18.45 1.82
CA ILE A 114 -6.54 -19.22 1.32
C ILE A 114 -7.86 -18.47 1.61
N ALA A 115 -7.97 -17.83 2.77
CA ALA A 115 -9.16 -17.08 3.16
C ALA A 115 -9.38 -15.85 2.27
N GLU A 116 -8.31 -15.12 1.91
CA GLU A 116 -8.40 -14.00 0.97
C GLU A 116 -8.73 -14.47 -0.45
N GLU A 117 -8.11 -15.55 -0.91
CA GLU A 117 -8.44 -16.14 -2.22
C GLU A 117 -9.92 -16.51 -2.30
N SER A 118 -10.44 -17.16 -1.27
CA SER A 118 -11.85 -17.53 -1.19
C SER A 118 -12.75 -16.29 -1.20
N ALA A 119 -12.38 -15.25 -0.47
CA ALA A 119 -13.13 -13.99 -0.42
C ALA A 119 -13.12 -13.23 -1.76
N LEU A 120 -12.14 -13.47 -2.63
CA LEU A 120 -11.98 -12.82 -3.93
C LEU A 120 -12.58 -13.63 -5.08
N THR A 121 -13.41 -14.64 -4.81
CA THR A 121 -14.11 -15.40 -5.86
C THR A 121 -14.93 -14.46 -6.74
N ASN A 122 -14.74 -14.51 -8.07
CA ASN A 122 -15.39 -13.63 -9.07
C ASN A 122 -15.13 -12.12 -8.84
N PHE A 123 -14.00 -11.79 -8.23
CA PHE A 123 -13.51 -10.42 -8.14
C PHE A 123 -12.86 -9.99 -9.46
N THR A 124 -12.83 -8.68 -9.70
CA THR A 124 -12.18 -8.09 -10.87
C THR A 124 -11.27 -6.95 -10.42
N TYR A 125 -10.31 -6.56 -11.25
CA TYR A 125 -9.44 -5.44 -10.94
C TYR A 125 -10.23 -4.15 -10.64
N ARG A 126 -11.28 -3.84 -11.41
CA ARG A 126 -12.16 -2.69 -11.16
C ARG A 126 -12.83 -2.72 -9.78
N LYS A 127 -13.18 -3.90 -9.28
CA LYS A 127 -13.71 -4.03 -7.90
C LYS A 127 -12.61 -3.75 -6.87
N LEU A 128 -11.35 -4.10 -7.13
CA LEU A 128 -10.23 -3.75 -6.25
C LEU A 128 -10.03 -2.24 -6.19
N GLU A 129 -10.10 -1.54 -7.32
CA GLU A 129 -10.03 -0.07 -7.36
C GLU A 129 -11.17 0.57 -6.55
N THR A 130 -12.39 0.05 -6.69
CA THR A 130 -13.54 0.57 -5.92
C THR A 130 -13.38 0.30 -4.43
N LEU A 131 -12.83 -0.88 -4.08
CA LEU A 131 -12.67 -1.31 -2.70
C LEU A 131 -11.56 -0.55 -1.97
N ILE A 132 -10.40 -0.35 -2.60
CA ILE A 132 -9.26 0.34 -1.96
C ILE A 132 -9.60 1.81 -1.65
N ALA A 133 -10.52 2.39 -2.43
CA ALA A 133 -11.08 3.72 -2.28
C ALA A 133 -12.10 3.85 -1.12
N ASP A 134 -12.55 2.74 -0.52
CA ASP A 134 -13.53 2.78 0.56
C ASP A 134 -12.90 3.15 1.92
N LYS A 135 -13.31 4.30 2.47
CA LYS A 135 -12.81 4.80 3.76
C LYS A 135 -13.20 3.92 4.95
N LYS A 136 -14.37 3.28 4.94
CA LYS A 136 -14.82 2.40 6.04
C LYS A 136 -13.98 1.14 6.06
N GLU A 137 -13.73 0.55 4.90
CA GLU A 137 -12.88 -0.63 4.75
C GLU A 137 -11.43 -0.30 5.16
N PHE A 138 -10.91 0.87 4.78
CA PHE A 138 -9.62 1.37 5.25
C PHE A 138 -9.53 1.43 6.78
N LEU A 139 -10.53 2.02 7.44
CA LEU A 139 -10.54 2.15 8.91
C LEU A 139 -10.58 0.78 9.59
N SER A 140 -11.41 -0.14 9.07
CA SER A 140 -11.49 -1.53 9.56
C SER A 140 -10.14 -2.24 9.44
N TYR A 141 -9.49 -2.12 8.28
CA TYR A 141 -8.16 -2.68 8.06
C TYR A 141 -7.09 -2.07 8.98
N LYS A 142 -7.13 -0.75 9.20
CA LYS A 142 -6.19 -0.05 10.08
C LYS A 142 -6.25 -0.58 11.52
N GLU A 143 -7.42 -0.92 12.01
CA GLU A 143 -7.59 -1.49 13.35
C GLU A 143 -7.09 -2.94 13.44
N LYS A 144 -7.26 -3.73 12.38
CA LYS A 144 -6.96 -5.17 12.36
C LYS A 144 -6.31 -5.62 11.04
N PRO A 145 -5.04 -5.26 10.79
CA PRO A 145 -4.39 -5.48 9.48
C PRO A 145 -4.11 -6.95 9.14
N LEU A 146 -4.09 -7.83 10.15
CA LEU A 146 -3.83 -9.27 9.97
C LEU A 146 -5.10 -10.08 9.67
N VAL A 147 -6.28 -9.45 9.65
CA VAL A 147 -7.53 -10.15 9.30
C VAL A 147 -7.60 -10.28 7.79
N ALA A 148 -7.73 -11.53 7.33
CA ALA A 148 -7.91 -11.86 5.92
C ALA A 148 -9.25 -11.31 5.41
N THR A 149 -9.18 -10.22 4.64
CA THR A 149 -10.32 -9.59 3.96
C THR A 149 -9.98 -9.25 2.51
N GLN A 150 -11.01 -9.00 1.69
CA GLN A 150 -10.82 -8.46 0.34
C GLN A 150 -9.99 -7.16 0.37
N TYR A 151 -10.24 -6.30 1.37
CA TYR A 151 -9.51 -5.04 1.51
C TYR A 151 -8.04 -5.28 1.86
N SER A 152 -7.74 -6.26 2.73
CA SER A 152 -6.35 -6.59 3.08
C SER A 152 -5.54 -7.06 1.87
N PHE A 153 -6.15 -7.76 0.92
CA PHE A 153 -5.51 -8.13 -0.34
C PHE A 153 -5.35 -6.91 -1.26
N ALA A 154 -6.40 -6.09 -1.41
CA ALA A 154 -6.34 -4.87 -2.19
C ALA A 154 -5.22 -3.94 -1.68
N ALA A 155 -5.16 -3.69 -0.37
CA ALA A 155 -4.13 -2.88 0.26
C ALA A 155 -2.72 -3.40 -0.06
N LYS A 156 -2.45 -4.70 0.15
CA LYS A 156 -1.15 -5.30 -0.20
C LYS A 156 -0.81 -5.12 -1.69
N THR A 157 -1.79 -5.31 -2.57
CA THR A 157 -1.60 -5.17 -4.02
C THR A 157 -1.20 -3.74 -4.39
N PHE A 158 -1.93 -2.72 -3.90
CA PHE A 158 -1.62 -1.31 -4.18
C PHE A 158 -0.33 -0.82 -3.49
N ILE A 159 0.05 -1.41 -2.35
CA ILE A 159 1.32 -1.10 -1.68
C ILE A 159 2.50 -1.70 -2.44
N LYS A 160 2.39 -2.96 -2.90
CA LYS A 160 3.51 -3.68 -3.51
C LYS A 160 3.71 -3.39 -4.99
N LEU A 161 2.66 -3.06 -5.74
CA LEU A 161 2.76 -2.91 -7.19
C LEU A 161 2.89 -1.43 -7.60
N PRO A 162 4.08 -0.95 -7.99
CA PRO A 162 4.36 0.48 -8.14
C PRO A 162 3.73 1.12 -9.39
N PHE A 163 3.14 0.32 -10.28
CA PHE A 163 2.43 0.84 -11.46
C PHE A 163 0.96 1.12 -11.17
N LEU A 164 0.47 0.74 -9.98
CA LEU A 164 -0.89 1.04 -9.55
C LEU A 164 -0.93 2.40 -8.87
N GLU A 165 -1.91 3.21 -9.26
CA GLU A 165 -2.19 4.50 -8.65
C GLU A 165 -3.43 4.37 -7.76
N LEU A 166 -3.37 4.91 -6.54
CA LEU A 166 -4.56 4.96 -5.70
C LEU A 166 -5.61 5.84 -6.38
N PRO A 167 -6.88 5.40 -6.43
CA PRO A 167 -7.97 6.23 -6.95
C PRO A 167 -7.99 7.58 -6.23
N SER A 168 -7.96 8.67 -7.01
CA SER A 168 -7.87 10.00 -6.44
C SER A 168 -9.14 10.35 -5.67
N HIS A 169 -9.00 10.59 -4.36
CA HIS A 169 -10.03 11.25 -3.57
C HIS A 169 -9.66 12.71 -3.39
N GLN A 170 -10.30 13.60 -4.17
CA GLN A 170 -10.32 15.02 -3.84
C GLN A 170 -11.24 15.23 -2.63
N GLY A 171 -10.70 14.97 -1.44
CA GLY A 171 -11.34 15.40 -0.20
C GLY A 171 -11.12 16.90 -0.01
N ASN A 172 -12.17 17.63 0.37
CA ASN A 172 -11.99 18.98 0.89
C ASN A 172 -11.26 18.86 2.23
N LEU A 173 -10.00 19.27 2.26
CA LEU A 173 -9.24 19.35 3.50
C LEU A 173 -9.86 20.46 4.35
N VAL A 174 -10.44 20.07 5.50
CA VAL A 174 -10.90 21.03 6.49
C VAL A 174 -9.67 21.70 7.08
N SER A 175 -9.68 23.04 7.15
CA SER A 175 -8.59 23.80 7.75
C SER A 175 -8.26 23.28 9.15
N LEU A 176 -6.99 23.02 9.44
CA LEU A 176 -6.53 22.64 10.78
C LEU A 176 -6.98 23.66 11.84
N ARG A 177 -7.10 24.93 11.48
CA ARG A 177 -7.62 25.98 12.37
C ARG A 177 -9.07 25.73 12.76
N LEU A 178 -9.90 25.28 11.81
CA LEU A 178 -11.30 24.97 12.07
C LEU A 178 -11.42 23.71 12.93
N GLN A 179 -10.65 22.66 12.60
CA GLN A 179 -10.60 21.43 13.40
C GLN A 179 -10.16 21.70 14.84
N ALA A 180 -9.14 22.54 15.04
CA ALA A 180 -8.69 22.95 16.37
C ALA A 180 -9.76 23.74 17.13
N ALA A 181 -10.47 24.66 16.46
CA ALA A 181 -11.54 25.43 17.08
C ALA A 181 -12.72 24.54 17.49
N GLU A 182 -13.10 23.57 16.65
CA GLU A 182 -14.14 22.58 16.98
C GLU A 182 -13.73 21.70 18.16
N ALA A 183 -12.49 21.20 18.20
CA ALA A 183 -11.99 20.39 19.31
C ALA A 183 -11.94 21.17 20.63
N VAL A 184 -11.54 22.44 20.59
CA VAL A 184 -11.58 23.36 21.75
C VAL A 184 -13.02 23.55 22.24
N ALA A 185 -13.96 23.74 21.33
CA ALA A 185 -15.36 23.93 21.66
C ALA A 185 -15.98 22.64 22.25
N GLU A 186 -15.67 21.47 21.69
CA GLU A 186 -16.11 20.17 22.21
C GLU A 186 -15.57 19.90 23.62
N ALA A 187 -14.34 20.34 23.90
CA ALA A 187 -13.75 20.26 25.24
C ALA A 187 -14.28 21.35 26.21
N GLY A 188 -15.11 22.29 25.76
CA GLY A 188 -15.60 23.41 26.58
C GLY A 188 -14.54 24.47 26.90
N LEU A 189 -13.44 24.55 26.15
CA LEU A 189 -12.26 25.36 26.46
C LEU A 189 -12.19 26.69 25.68
N ASN A 190 -13.32 27.16 25.16
CA ASN A 190 -13.37 28.34 24.28
C ASN A 190 -12.78 29.60 24.93
N ASP A 191 -13.10 29.85 26.19
CA ASP A 191 -12.63 31.02 26.93
C ASP A 191 -11.12 30.93 27.18
N MET A 192 -10.65 29.76 27.64
CA MET A 192 -9.23 29.50 27.87
C MET A 192 -8.42 29.65 26.58
N TYR A 193 -8.92 29.12 25.47
CA TYR A 193 -8.28 29.22 24.17
C TYR A 193 -8.21 30.66 23.66
N SER A 194 -9.28 31.44 23.87
CA SER A 194 -9.31 32.87 23.54
C SER A 194 -8.29 33.66 24.37
N THR A 195 -8.19 33.36 25.68
CA THR A 195 -7.18 33.97 26.56
C THR A 195 -5.76 33.66 26.07
N ILE A 196 -5.46 32.39 25.76
CA ILE A 196 -4.15 31.98 25.23
C ILE A 196 -3.80 32.72 23.92
N GLN A 197 -4.77 32.94 23.03
CA GLN A 197 -4.54 33.66 21.77
C GLN A 197 -4.13 35.13 21.96
N THR A 198 -4.43 35.73 23.11
CA THR A 198 -4.03 37.11 23.45
C THR A 198 -2.70 37.20 24.19
N VAL A 199 -2.10 36.07 24.53
CA VAL A 199 -0.78 36.01 25.19
C VAL A 199 0.30 36.43 24.21
N THR A 200 1.15 37.33 24.69
CA THR A 200 2.36 37.83 24.04
C THR A 200 3.50 37.76 25.04
N GLY A 201 4.75 37.89 24.59
CA GLY A 201 5.90 37.92 25.50
C GLY A 201 5.90 39.07 26.51
N LYS A 202 5.02 40.07 26.37
CA LYS A 202 4.93 41.24 27.26
C LYS A 202 3.87 41.12 28.36
N ASN A 203 2.85 40.28 28.18
CA ASN A 203 1.72 40.12 29.11
C ASN A 203 1.57 38.69 29.64
N ALA A 204 2.52 37.80 29.30
CA ALA A 204 2.48 36.40 29.72
C ALA A 204 2.42 36.24 31.25
N ASP A 205 3.27 36.97 32.00
CA ASP A 205 3.31 36.88 33.46
C ASP A 205 1.99 37.33 34.12
N ASP A 206 1.35 38.36 33.57
CA ASP A 206 0.10 38.89 34.10
C ASP A 206 -1.06 37.94 33.82
N ILE A 207 -1.14 37.38 32.61
CA ILE A 207 -2.16 36.38 32.24
C ILE A 207 -1.97 35.09 33.05
N ILE A 208 -0.74 34.62 33.24
CA ILE A 208 -0.46 33.42 34.07
C ILE A 208 -0.94 33.64 35.51
N LYS A 209 -0.67 34.81 36.10
CA LYS A 209 -1.16 35.13 37.45
C LYS A 209 -2.68 35.17 37.53
N GLU A 210 -3.34 35.76 36.54
CA GLU A 210 -4.79 35.81 36.47
C GLU A 210 -5.41 34.42 36.38
N MET A 211 -4.84 33.54 35.55
CA MET A 211 -5.27 32.13 35.45
C MET A 211 -5.11 31.37 36.77
N ILE A 212 -3.98 31.53 37.46
CA ILE A 212 -3.75 30.91 38.78
C ILE A 212 -4.80 31.40 39.80
N ASN A 213 -5.11 32.70 39.80
CA ASN A 213 -6.08 33.27 40.73
C ASN A 213 -7.50 32.74 40.46
N ASN A 214 -7.90 32.60 39.19
CA ASN A 214 -9.21 32.04 38.81
C ASN A 214 -9.35 30.57 39.22
N GLU A 215 -8.29 29.76 39.06
CA GLU A 215 -8.28 28.37 39.54
C GLU A 215 -8.39 28.30 41.08
N LEU A 216 -7.65 29.14 41.81
CA LEU A 216 -7.72 29.20 43.27
C LEU A 216 -9.09 29.66 43.78
N ALA A 217 -9.77 30.54 43.05
CA ALA A 217 -11.12 31.00 43.38
C ALA A 217 -12.17 29.89 43.20
N ASN A 218 -12.02 29.03 42.19
CA ASN A 218 -12.92 27.90 41.95
C ASN A 218 -12.72 26.72 42.93
N ILE A 219 -11.65 26.71 43.72
CA ILE A 219 -11.37 25.69 44.76
C ILE A 219 -12.00 26.05 46.12
N GLN A 220 -12.51 27.29 46.29
CA GLN A 220 -13.05 27.78 47.55
C GLN A 220 -14.56 27.54 47.76
N ASP A 221 -15.24 26.88 46.81
CA ASP A 221 -16.60 26.32 46.94
C ASP A 221 -16.55 24.78 47.07
#